data_AF-A0A2V6FSG6-F1
#
_entry.id   AF-A0A2V6FSG6-F1
#
_cell.length_a   1.000
_cell.length_b   1.000
_cell.length_c   1.000
_cell.angle_alpha   90.00
_cell.angle_beta   90.00
_cell.angle_gamma   90.00
#
_symmetry.space_group_name_H-M   'P 1'
#
loop_
_entity.id
_entity.type
_entity.pdbx_description
1 polymer ?
#
loop_
_entity_poly.entity_id
_entity_poly.type
_entity_poly.pdbx_seq_one_letter_code
_entity_poly.pdbx_strand_id
1 'polypeptide(L)'
;MKPVSSVKSRILNISFVAGFALCAIALPACHQKKAEVIVDLPGLPPVQTVEDKILNEIWQFAGKTRNLYNASRFDELEALASQLRAEHGRFGNGSWKLRHFYEALRCRKEEPDSMWQLHETIHKNWNAAKPRSITAHIAHADFLIEYAWHARGNKLADKVTKEGWRLFEQRLAQAKELLDASAGFEPKCPMWWSAALRVATGQGWSWDDFERLFQEAKAIDPQFWHYDIAKANYLLPRWYGQPGDWEYALSLEINRPGGLGAETYARVVNDMSGYYDNVFRESKASWPLTREGFELMRQRYPESLEISSAYTRLACLAGERALARKLFDELGGRMLTSIWRDQDNFRRFRNWAYRQ
;
A
#
# COMPACT_ATOMS: atom_id res chain seq x y z
N MET A 1 -24.68 13.28 -14.09
CA MET A 1 -25.83 12.38 -13.88
C MET A 1 -26.63 12.22 -15.16
N LYS A 2 -26.61 11.03 -15.76
CA LYS A 2 -27.58 10.53 -16.76
C LYS A 2 -27.89 9.06 -16.37
N PRO A 3 -29.15 8.59 -16.48
CA PRO A 3 -29.59 7.38 -15.81
C PRO A 3 -29.33 6.13 -16.65
N VAL A 4 -28.89 5.05 -16.01
CA VAL A 4 -28.82 3.70 -16.62
C VAL A 4 -30.14 2.97 -16.32
N SER A 5 -30.72 2.47 -17.40
CA SER A 5 -32.01 1.79 -17.51
C SER A 5 -32.11 0.52 -16.66
N SER A 6 -33.27 0.35 -16.02
CA SER A 6 -33.65 -0.85 -15.28
C SER A 6 -34.06 -1.99 -16.20
N VAL A 7 -33.52 -3.19 -15.96
CA VAL A 7 -34.06 -4.44 -16.50
C VAL A 7 -34.82 -5.13 -15.37
N LYS A 8 -36.14 -5.26 -15.59
CA LYS A 8 -37.08 -5.95 -14.72
C LYS A 8 -36.82 -7.46 -14.75
N SER A 9 -36.53 -8.06 -13.59
CA SER A 9 -36.61 -9.51 -13.40
C SER A 9 -37.92 -9.84 -12.69
N ARG A 10 -38.67 -10.78 -13.27
CA ARG A 10 -40.02 -11.21 -12.86
C ARG A 10 -39.93 -12.05 -11.58
N ILE A 11 -40.73 -11.66 -10.58
CA ILE A 11 -41.01 -12.44 -9.38
C ILE A 11 -42.01 -13.54 -9.77
N LEU A 12 -41.64 -14.80 -9.55
CA LEU A 12 -42.55 -15.94 -9.61
C LEU A 12 -42.84 -16.38 -8.16
N ASN A 13 -44.08 -16.13 -7.72
CA ASN A 13 -44.63 -16.64 -6.48
C ASN A 13 -44.84 -18.15 -6.59
N ILE A 14 -44.25 -18.93 -5.70
CA ILE A 14 -44.68 -20.30 -5.41
C ILE A 14 -44.83 -20.41 -3.89
N SER A 15 -46.09 -20.43 -3.45
CA SER A 15 -46.49 -20.86 -2.12
C SER A 15 -46.23 -22.36 -1.99
N PHE A 16 -45.54 -22.79 -0.93
CA PHE A 16 -45.57 -24.20 -0.54
C PHE A 16 -45.65 -24.36 0.98
N VAL A 17 -46.51 -25.31 1.33
CA VAL A 17 -47.12 -25.62 2.62
C VAL A 17 -46.11 -26.22 3.60
N ALA A 18 -46.28 -25.88 4.88
CA ALA A 18 -45.52 -26.42 6.00
C ALA A 18 -45.78 -27.92 6.22
N GLY A 19 -44.70 -28.68 6.38
CA GLY A 19 -44.73 -30.08 6.85
C GLY A 19 -43.43 -30.40 7.56
N PHE A 20 -43.48 -30.42 8.90
CA PHE A 20 -42.36 -30.85 9.76
C PHE A 20 -42.19 -32.37 9.64
N ALA A 21 -41.02 -32.80 9.16
CA ALA A 21 -40.54 -34.17 9.32
C ALA A 21 -39.11 -34.11 9.89
N LEU A 22 -38.93 -34.56 11.14
CA LEU A 22 -37.61 -34.78 11.73
C LEU A 22 -36.93 -35.93 10.98
N CYS A 23 -35.93 -35.62 10.16
CA CYS A 23 -34.92 -36.59 9.73
C CYS A 23 -33.64 -36.31 10.51
N ALA A 24 -33.27 -37.25 11.38
CA ALA A 24 -31.97 -37.28 12.02
C ALA A 24 -30.90 -37.61 10.97
N ILE A 25 -30.28 -36.58 10.40
CA ILE A 25 -29.11 -36.72 9.53
C ILE A 25 -27.88 -36.72 10.45
N ALA A 26 -27.21 -37.86 10.55
CA ALA A 26 -25.91 -37.96 11.17
C ALA A 26 -24.94 -37.01 10.44
N LEU A 27 -24.44 -35.99 11.14
CA LEU A 27 -23.40 -35.11 10.61
C LEU A 27 -22.13 -35.94 10.38
N PRO A 28 -21.50 -35.89 9.20
CA PRO A 28 -20.19 -36.47 9.02
C PRO A 28 -19.22 -35.73 9.93
N ALA A 29 -18.45 -36.48 10.72
CA ALA A 29 -17.37 -35.95 11.53
C ALA A 29 -16.48 -35.05 10.67
N CYS A 30 -16.42 -33.77 11.03
CA CYS A 30 -15.54 -32.80 10.41
C CYS A 30 -14.10 -33.23 10.71
N HIS A 31 -13.48 -33.97 9.79
CA HIS A 31 -12.04 -34.18 9.81
C HIS A 31 -11.39 -32.81 9.67
N GLN A 32 -10.96 -32.22 10.79
CA GLN A 32 -9.92 -31.21 10.77
C GLN A 32 -8.71 -31.87 10.11
N LYS A 33 -8.48 -31.57 8.82
CA LYS A 33 -7.19 -31.83 8.18
C LYS A 33 -6.15 -31.14 9.06
N LYS A 34 -5.36 -31.91 9.81
CA LYS A 34 -4.13 -31.40 10.43
C LYS A 34 -3.35 -30.71 9.32
N ALA A 35 -3.04 -29.43 9.51
CA ALA A 35 -2.17 -28.72 8.59
C ALA A 35 -0.88 -29.53 8.43
N GLU A 36 -0.53 -29.84 7.19
CA GLU A 36 0.66 -30.61 6.87
C GLU A 36 1.88 -29.77 7.27
N VAL A 37 2.66 -30.26 8.24
CA VAL A 37 3.86 -29.56 8.73
C VAL A 37 4.89 -29.57 7.61
N ILE A 38 5.20 -28.39 7.05
CA ILE A 38 6.19 -28.27 5.99
C ILE A 38 7.58 -28.31 6.65
N VAL A 39 8.36 -29.34 6.34
CA VAL A 39 9.75 -29.48 6.80
C VAL A 39 10.70 -29.07 5.69
N ASP A 40 11.83 -28.47 6.04
CA ASP A 40 12.88 -28.13 5.07
C ASP A 40 13.56 -29.37 4.48
N LEU A 41 14.08 -29.21 3.27
CA LEU A 41 14.98 -30.20 2.68
C LEU A 41 16.26 -30.36 3.53
N PRO A 42 16.83 -31.58 3.62
CA PRO A 42 18.08 -31.82 4.33
C PRO A 42 19.22 -30.92 3.86
N GLY A 43 20.06 -30.45 4.78
CA GLY A 43 21.26 -29.64 4.49
C GLY A 43 21.02 -28.14 4.35
N LEU A 44 19.78 -27.65 4.44
CA LEU A 44 19.48 -26.22 4.44
C LEU A 44 19.64 -25.59 5.84
N PRO A 45 20.10 -24.33 5.94
CA PRO A 45 20.09 -23.61 7.21
C PRO A 45 18.69 -23.55 7.83
N PRO A 46 18.55 -23.65 9.16
CA PRO A 46 17.25 -23.56 9.82
C PRO A 46 16.58 -22.21 9.53
N VAL A 47 15.26 -22.20 9.35
CA VAL A 47 14.51 -20.95 9.24
C VAL A 47 14.52 -20.24 10.59
N GLN A 48 15.01 -19.00 10.60
CA GLN A 48 15.03 -18.13 11.76
C GLN A 48 14.24 -16.87 11.43
N THR A 49 13.19 -16.63 12.20
CA THR A 49 12.50 -15.33 12.16
C THR A 49 13.44 -14.29 12.75
N VAL A 50 13.79 -13.28 11.97
CA VAL A 50 14.70 -12.21 12.39
C VAL A 50 14.05 -10.85 12.22
N GLU A 51 14.65 -9.84 12.84
CA GLU A 51 14.31 -8.44 12.62
C GLU A 51 15.28 -7.82 11.60
N ASP A 52 14.76 -6.96 10.73
CA ASP A 52 15.60 -6.13 9.86
C ASP A 52 15.94 -4.82 10.60
N LYS A 53 17.24 -4.52 10.71
CA LYS A 53 17.76 -3.30 11.35
C LYS A 53 17.13 -2.04 10.74
N ILE A 54 16.96 -2.01 9.41
CA ILE A 54 16.40 -0.84 8.72
C ILE A 54 14.90 -0.71 9.01
N LEU A 55 14.16 -1.82 9.01
CA LEU A 55 12.75 -1.80 9.42
C LEU A 55 12.61 -1.36 10.89
N ASN A 56 13.48 -1.83 11.78
CA ASN A 56 13.49 -1.40 13.17
C ASN A 56 13.77 0.11 13.31
N GLU A 57 14.69 0.68 12.52
CA GLU A 57 14.92 2.13 12.47
C GLU A 57 13.67 2.88 12.03
N ILE A 58 12.99 2.40 10.99
CA ILE A 58 11.71 2.96 10.50
C ILE A 58 10.66 2.92 11.61
N TRP A 59 10.50 1.79 12.31
CA TRP A 59 9.54 1.64 13.40
C TRP A 59 9.84 2.57 14.57
N GLN A 60 11.11 2.72 14.95
CA GLN A 60 11.52 3.65 16.00
C GLN A 60 11.26 5.10 15.61
N PHE A 61 11.55 5.48 14.36
CA PHE A 61 11.26 6.80 13.84
C PHE A 61 9.75 7.10 13.82
N ALA A 62 8.94 6.16 13.33
CA ALA A 62 7.49 6.29 13.32
C ALA A 62 6.93 6.39 14.74
N GLY A 63 7.43 5.58 15.68
CA GLY A 63 7.04 5.64 17.09
C GLY A 63 7.36 6.99 17.75
N LYS A 64 8.54 7.54 17.51
CA LYS A 64 8.92 8.89 17.99
C LYS A 64 8.02 9.97 17.40
N THR A 65 7.76 9.92 16.10
CA THR A 65 6.86 10.85 15.40
C THR A 65 5.45 10.78 15.96
N ARG A 66 4.95 9.56 16.18
CA ARG A 66 3.63 9.31 16.78
C ARG A 66 3.53 9.88 18.19
N ASN A 67 4.57 9.77 19.00
CA ASN A 67 4.59 10.32 20.35
C ASN A 67 4.49 11.85 20.35
N LEU A 68 5.21 12.52 19.46
CA LEU A 68 5.10 13.98 19.28
C LEU A 68 3.68 14.39 18.88
N TYR A 69 3.08 13.65 17.94
CA TYR A 69 1.72 13.87 17.47
C TYR A 69 0.65 13.67 18.55
N ASN A 70 0.71 12.56 19.28
CA ASN A 70 -0.22 12.30 20.39
C ASN A 70 -0.11 13.36 21.49
N ALA A 71 1.10 13.90 21.71
CA ALA A 71 1.35 14.99 22.66
C ALA A 71 1.07 16.40 22.10
N SER A 72 0.52 16.51 20.88
CA SER A 72 0.27 17.79 20.19
C SER A 72 1.49 18.73 20.15
N ARG A 73 2.69 18.17 20.05
CA ARG A 73 3.97 18.91 19.97
C ARG A 73 4.17 19.45 18.55
N PHE A 74 3.30 20.37 18.14
CA PHE A 74 3.23 20.85 16.75
C PHE A 74 4.52 21.51 16.28
N ASP A 75 5.19 22.32 17.10
CA ASP A 75 6.44 22.97 16.71
C ASP A 75 7.56 21.96 16.37
N GLU A 76 7.64 20.85 17.10
CA GLU A 76 8.62 19.79 16.80
C GLU A 76 8.27 19.00 15.55
N LEU A 77 6.98 18.74 15.32
CA LEU A 77 6.51 18.10 14.09
C LEU A 77 6.78 18.98 12.86
N GLU A 78 6.56 20.29 12.97
CA GLU A 78 6.88 21.26 11.93
C GLU A 78 8.38 21.28 11.63
N ALA A 79 9.22 21.34 12.67
CA ALA A 79 10.67 21.33 12.53
C ALA A 79 11.17 20.03 11.89
N LEU A 80 10.68 18.88 12.37
CA LEU A 80 11.04 17.57 11.83
C LEU A 80 10.62 17.45 10.35
N ALA A 81 9.37 17.77 10.01
CA ALA A 81 8.92 17.71 8.62
C ALA A 81 9.70 18.67 7.71
N SER A 82 10.08 19.85 8.21
CA SER A 82 10.88 20.82 7.47
C SER A 82 12.28 20.28 7.17
N GLN A 83 12.95 19.71 8.18
CA GLN A 83 14.24 19.06 8.03
C GLN A 83 14.17 17.92 6.99
N LEU A 84 13.19 17.02 7.13
CA LEU A 84 13.05 15.86 6.25
C LEU A 84 12.78 16.24 4.79
N ARG A 85 12.05 17.34 4.57
CA ARG A 85 11.85 17.93 3.23
C ARG A 85 13.16 18.48 2.67
N ALA A 86 13.87 19.30 3.44
CA ALA A 86 15.10 19.95 2.99
C ALA A 86 16.23 18.95 2.67
N GLU A 87 16.35 17.89 3.47
CA GLU A 87 17.40 16.87 3.31
C GLU A 87 17.05 15.78 2.28
N HIS A 88 15.80 15.75 1.78
CA HIS A 88 15.26 14.62 1.03
C HIS A 88 15.59 13.27 1.71
N GLY A 89 15.38 13.17 3.03
CA GLY A 89 15.86 12.05 3.84
C GLY A 89 15.36 10.67 3.39
N ARG A 90 16.25 9.67 3.39
CA ARG A 90 15.96 8.25 3.11
C ARG A 90 16.41 7.34 4.25
N PHE A 91 15.70 6.22 4.40
CA PHE A 91 16.20 5.08 5.17
C PHE A 91 17.11 4.20 4.30
N GLY A 92 17.81 3.25 4.94
CA GLY A 92 18.73 2.32 4.28
C GLY A 92 18.11 1.38 3.23
N ASN A 93 16.78 1.41 3.03
CA ASN A 93 16.05 0.69 1.98
C ASN A 93 15.54 1.63 0.85
N GLY A 94 15.90 2.91 0.89
CA GLY A 94 15.45 3.92 -0.08
C GLY A 94 14.02 4.41 0.10
N SER A 95 13.36 4.07 1.21
CA SER A 95 12.06 4.64 1.56
C SER A 95 12.20 6.07 2.10
N TRP A 96 11.23 6.93 1.79
CA TRP A 96 11.25 8.34 2.15
C TRP A 96 10.94 8.53 3.64
N LYS A 97 11.86 9.15 4.39
CA LYS A 97 11.60 9.49 5.81
C LYS A 97 10.36 10.38 5.95
N LEU A 98 10.17 11.30 4.99
CA LEU A 98 9.00 12.15 4.92
C LEU A 98 7.70 11.36 4.75
N ARG A 99 7.69 10.27 3.96
CA ARG A 99 6.51 9.40 3.82
C ARG A 99 6.15 8.76 5.17
N HIS A 100 7.14 8.17 5.83
CA HIS A 100 6.97 7.54 7.14
C HIS A 100 6.55 8.55 8.22
N PHE A 101 6.98 9.81 8.12
CA PHE A 101 6.54 10.88 9.00
C PHE A 101 5.03 11.05 8.92
N TYR A 102 4.46 11.23 7.72
CA TYR A 102 3.01 11.40 7.56
C TYR A 102 2.22 10.13 7.87
N GLU A 103 2.75 8.95 7.50
CA GLU A 103 2.10 7.67 7.83
C GLU A 103 1.95 7.45 9.33
N ALA A 104 2.94 7.87 10.13
CA ALA A 104 2.90 7.78 11.58
C ALA A 104 1.77 8.62 12.21
N LEU A 105 1.23 9.62 11.49
CA LEU A 105 0.17 10.49 11.99
C LEU A 105 -1.23 9.90 11.77
N ARG A 106 -1.35 8.86 10.94
CA ARG A 106 -2.63 8.23 10.61
C ARG A 106 -3.25 7.51 11.80
N CYS A 107 -4.57 7.31 11.77
CA CYS A 107 -5.22 6.38 12.69
C CYS A 107 -5.05 4.94 12.17
N ARG A 108 -4.92 3.96 13.07
CA ARG A 108 -4.87 2.55 12.68
C ARG A 108 -6.30 2.08 12.34
N LYS A 109 -6.42 1.16 11.39
CA LYS A 109 -7.72 0.74 10.83
C LYS A 109 -8.58 0.00 11.86
N GLU A 110 -7.94 -0.64 12.82
CA GLU A 110 -8.56 -1.46 13.85
C GLU A 110 -9.05 -0.65 15.06
N GLU A 111 -8.70 0.64 15.12
CA GLU A 111 -9.06 1.52 16.23
C GLU A 111 -10.56 1.88 16.17
N PRO A 112 -11.22 2.04 17.34
CA PRO A 112 -12.62 2.42 17.38
C PRO A 112 -12.85 3.84 16.84
N ASP A 113 -14.07 4.13 16.40
CA ASP A 113 -14.43 5.45 15.83
C ASP A 113 -14.10 6.63 16.76
N SER A 114 -14.10 6.44 18.08
CA SER A 114 -13.70 7.46 19.06
C SER A 114 -12.24 7.90 18.89
N MET A 115 -11.34 6.98 18.49
CA MET A 115 -9.95 7.33 18.21
C MET A 115 -9.81 8.12 16.92
N TRP A 116 -10.61 7.81 15.89
CA TRP A 116 -10.65 8.61 14.67
C TRP A 116 -11.11 10.04 14.94
N GLN A 117 -12.17 10.22 15.74
CA GLN A 117 -12.66 11.54 16.15
C GLN A 117 -11.62 12.32 16.98
N LEU A 118 -10.89 11.64 17.86
CA LEU A 118 -9.78 12.22 18.61
C LEU A 118 -8.68 12.72 17.67
N HIS A 119 -8.26 11.91 16.69
CA HIS A 119 -7.24 12.29 15.71
C HIS A 119 -7.68 13.45 14.82
N GLU A 120 -8.95 13.48 14.39
CA GLU A 120 -9.50 14.62 13.67
C GLU A 120 -9.40 15.91 14.50
N THR A 121 -9.67 15.81 15.81
CA THR A 121 -9.54 16.95 16.74
C THR A 121 -8.09 17.43 16.84
N ILE A 122 -7.11 16.53 16.95
CA ILE A 122 -5.69 16.89 16.98
C ILE A 122 -5.28 17.62 15.68
N HIS A 123 -5.71 17.12 14.52
CA HIS A 123 -5.41 17.78 13.24
C HIS A 123 -6.06 19.16 13.09
N LYS A 124 -7.31 19.33 13.55
CA LYS A 124 -7.97 20.64 13.59
C LYS A 124 -7.22 21.62 14.49
N ASN A 125 -6.79 21.17 15.67
CA ASN A 125 -5.99 22.00 16.58
C ASN A 125 -4.65 22.40 15.96
N TRP A 126 -3.99 21.50 15.24
CA TRP A 126 -2.74 21.81 14.54
C TRP A 126 -2.96 22.86 13.44
N ASN A 127 -3.98 22.70 12.59
CA ASN A 127 -4.31 23.68 11.57
C ASN A 127 -4.65 25.06 12.18
N ALA A 128 -5.37 25.10 13.30
CA ALA A 128 -5.68 26.34 13.99
C ALA A 128 -4.43 27.02 14.59
N ALA A 129 -3.50 26.24 15.15
CA ALA A 129 -2.25 26.74 15.69
C ALA A 129 -1.27 27.19 14.59
N LYS A 130 -1.32 26.57 13.40
CA LYS A 130 -0.40 26.80 12.28
C LYS A 130 -1.16 26.93 10.94
N PRO A 131 -1.97 27.99 10.74
CA PRO A 131 -2.90 28.10 9.61
C PRO A 131 -2.23 28.24 8.24
N ARG A 132 -0.93 28.51 8.18
CA ARG A 132 -0.15 28.55 6.92
C ARG A 132 0.89 27.43 6.81
N SER A 133 0.79 26.38 7.63
CA SER A 133 1.67 25.23 7.54
C SER A 133 1.24 24.26 6.45
N ILE A 134 2.12 24.03 5.47
CA ILE A 134 1.98 22.95 4.49
C ILE A 134 1.97 21.57 5.17
N THR A 135 2.73 21.40 6.26
CA THR A 135 2.81 20.13 6.99
C THR A 135 1.47 19.79 7.64
N ALA A 136 0.89 20.73 8.39
CA ALA A 136 -0.39 20.53 9.08
C ALA A 136 -1.54 20.23 8.10
N HIS A 137 -1.62 20.99 7.00
CA HIS A 137 -2.66 20.80 5.98
C HIS A 137 -2.59 19.43 5.31
N ILE A 138 -1.40 19.00 4.88
CA ILE A 138 -1.21 17.68 4.28
C ILE A 138 -1.47 16.57 5.30
N ALA A 139 -1.03 16.73 6.54
CA ALA A 139 -1.25 15.71 7.58
C ALA A 139 -2.76 15.51 7.84
N HIS A 140 -3.52 16.61 7.91
CA HIS A 140 -4.96 16.54 8.07
C HIS A 140 -5.67 15.98 6.83
N ALA A 141 -5.27 16.40 5.62
CA ALA A 141 -5.82 15.86 4.39
C ALA A 141 -5.55 14.34 4.26
N ASP A 142 -4.33 13.90 4.54
CA ASP A 142 -3.94 12.48 4.50
C ASP A 142 -4.72 11.65 5.52
N PHE A 143 -4.93 12.18 6.74
CA PHE A 143 -5.81 11.58 7.74
C PHE A 143 -7.26 11.47 7.25
N LEU A 144 -7.82 12.54 6.67
CA LEU A 144 -9.20 12.54 6.16
C LEU A 144 -9.39 11.56 5.01
N ILE A 145 -8.38 11.37 4.15
CA ILE A 145 -8.40 10.34 3.12
C ILE A 145 -8.51 8.95 3.76
N GLU A 146 -7.66 8.62 4.75
CA GLU A 146 -7.79 7.34 5.46
C GLU A 146 -9.14 7.19 6.17
N TYR A 147 -9.65 8.28 6.76
CA TYR A 147 -10.92 8.26 7.47
C TYR A 147 -12.11 8.11 6.52
N ALA A 148 -12.00 8.62 5.28
CA ALA A 148 -12.95 8.33 4.22
C ALA A 148 -12.97 6.83 3.92
N TRP A 149 -11.80 6.22 3.67
CA TRP A 149 -11.69 4.79 3.36
C TRP A 149 -12.17 3.91 4.52
N HIS A 150 -11.94 4.30 5.77
CA HIS A 150 -12.49 3.64 6.96
C HIS A 150 -14.02 3.60 6.93
N ALA A 151 -14.68 4.72 6.63
CA ALA A 151 -16.15 4.76 6.51
C ALA A 151 -16.70 3.94 5.34
N ARG A 152 -16.03 3.99 4.18
CA ARG A 152 -16.42 3.17 3.02
C ARG A 152 -16.27 1.68 3.30
N GLY A 153 -15.23 1.33 4.05
CA GLY A 153 -14.83 -0.04 4.32
C GLY A 153 -14.23 -0.75 3.11
N ASN A 154 -13.95 -2.04 3.28
CA ASN A 154 -13.24 -2.87 2.30
C ASN A 154 -14.18 -3.64 1.33
N LYS A 155 -15.49 -3.41 1.43
CA LYS A 155 -16.48 -4.09 0.58
C LYS A 155 -16.41 -3.55 -0.86
N LEU A 156 -16.88 -4.35 -1.81
CA LEU A 156 -17.10 -3.89 -3.19
C LEU A 156 -18.09 -2.71 -3.20
N ALA A 157 -17.99 -1.86 -4.22
CA ALA A 157 -18.72 -0.60 -4.30
C ALA A 157 -20.24 -0.76 -4.13
N ASP A 158 -20.82 -1.83 -4.66
CA ASP A 158 -22.25 -2.17 -4.59
C ASP A 158 -22.70 -2.70 -3.21
N LYS A 159 -21.75 -2.97 -2.31
CA LYS A 159 -21.98 -3.50 -0.95
C LYS A 159 -21.65 -2.49 0.17
N VAL A 160 -21.23 -1.28 -0.19
CA VAL A 160 -21.01 -0.17 0.75
C VAL A 160 -22.35 0.42 1.16
N THR A 161 -22.50 0.78 2.45
CA THR A 161 -23.73 1.39 2.96
C THR A 161 -23.90 2.81 2.44
N LYS A 162 -25.14 3.33 2.40
CA LYS A 162 -25.39 4.73 2.03
C LYS A 162 -24.61 5.71 2.91
N GLU A 163 -24.55 5.42 4.21
CA GLU A 163 -23.82 6.24 5.17
C GLU A 163 -22.30 6.16 4.95
N GLY A 164 -21.77 4.98 4.63
CA GLY A 164 -20.36 4.80 4.28
C GLY A 164 -19.96 5.63 3.06
N TRP A 165 -20.81 5.65 2.02
CA TRP A 165 -20.60 6.51 0.85
C TRP A 165 -20.68 8.01 1.18
N ARG A 166 -21.69 8.42 1.94
CA ARG A 166 -21.85 9.82 2.36
C ARG A 166 -20.63 10.32 3.14
N LEU A 167 -20.14 9.55 4.11
CA LEU A 167 -18.96 9.90 4.91
C LEU A 167 -17.67 9.86 4.08
N PHE A 168 -17.56 8.91 3.15
CA PHE A 168 -16.44 8.83 2.22
C PHE A 168 -16.34 10.10 1.36
N GLU A 169 -17.43 10.48 0.70
CA GLU A 169 -17.48 11.68 -0.14
C GLU A 169 -17.22 12.95 0.67
N GLN A 170 -17.86 13.09 1.83
CA GLN A 170 -17.69 14.24 2.71
C GLN A 170 -16.23 14.43 3.12
N ARG A 171 -15.56 13.37 3.57
CA ARG A 171 -14.18 13.44 4.06
C ARG A 171 -13.17 13.66 2.94
N LEU A 172 -13.41 13.10 1.75
CA LEU A 172 -12.59 13.40 0.57
C LEU A 172 -12.75 14.84 0.10
N ALA A 173 -13.96 15.41 0.18
CA ALA A 173 -14.19 16.83 -0.11
C ALA A 173 -13.40 17.72 0.85
N GLN A 174 -13.44 17.44 2.16
CA GLN A 174 -12.65 18.17 3.16
C GLN A 174 -11.14 18.02 2.95
N ALA A 175 -10.66 16.82 2.60
CA ALA A 175 -9.26 16.62 2.25
C ALA A 175 -8.85 17.47 1.04
N LYS A 176 -9.71 17.52 0.00
CA LYS A 176 -9.49 18.35 -1.18
C LYS A 176 -9.43 19.84 -0.82
N GLU A 177 -10.36 20.33 0.00
CA GLU A 177 -10.38 21.74 0.45
C GLU A 177 -9.07 22.14 1.14
N LEU A 178 -8.53 21.28 2.01
CA LEU A 178 -7.23 21.51 2.65
C LEU A 178 -6.06 21.52 1.66
N LEU A 179 -6.09 20.65 0.66
CA LEU A 179 -5.06 20.60 -0.39
C LEU A 179 -5.15 21.84 -1.29
N ASP A 180 -6.34 22.22 -1.74
CA ASP A 180 -6.56 23.42 -2.56
C ASP A 180 -6.09 24.68 -1.82
N ALA A 181 -6.44 24.82 -0.54
CA ALA A 181 -6.03 25.95 0.29
C ALA A 181 -4.50 26.03 0.50
N SER A 182 -3.81 24.89 0.43
CA SER A 182 -2.37 24.80 0.65
C SER A 182 -1.53 24.66 -0.62
N ALA A 183 -2.14 24.59 -1.81
CA ALA A 183 -1.45 24.41 -3.09
C ALA A 183 -0.37 25.47 -3.35
N GLY A 184 -0.65 26.72 -2.96
CA GLY A 184 0.24 27.86 -3.09
C GLY A 184 1.24 28.04 -1.94
N PHE A 185 1.23 27.20 -0.91
CA PHE A 185 2.13 27.37 0.23
C PHE A 185 3.57 27.02 -0.15
N GLU A 186 4.51 27.63 0.58
CA GLU A 186 5.92 27.32 0.52
C GLU A 186 6.43 26.87 1.90
N PRO A 187 7.44 25.99 1.95
CA PRO A 187 8.02 25.29 0.81
C PRO A 187 7.08 24.22 0.24
N LYS A 188 7.26 23.85 -1.04
CA LYS A 188 6.58 22.68 -1.62
C LYS A 188 6.88 21.39 -0.86
N CYS A 189 5.93 20.46 -0.89
CA CYS A 189 6.03 19.18 -0.20
C CYS A 189 5.57 18.05 -1.14
N PRO A 190 6.42 17.04 -1.45
CA PRO A 190 6.04 15.91 -2.29
C PRO A 190 4.77 15.17 -1.83
N MET A 191 4.55 15.16 -0.52
CA MET A 191 3.36 14.53 0.07
C MET A 191 2.05 15.25 -0.27
N TRP A 192 2.08 16.51 -0.72
CA TRP A 192 0.91 17.22 -1.22
C TRP A 192 0.35 16.54 -2.47
N TRP A 193 1.21 16.31 -3.48
CA TRP A 193 0.79 15.63 -4.71
C TRP A 193 0.42 14.18 -4.45
N SER A 194 1.12 13.51 -3.54
CA SER A 194 0.76 12.13 -3.15
C SER A 194 -0.66 12.08 -2.56
N ALA A 195 -1.02 13.01 -1.67
CA ALA A 195 -2.38 13.10 -1.13
C ALA A 195 -3.40 13.49 -2.22
N ALA A 196 -3.06 14.44 -3.10
CA ALA A 196 -3.94 14.89 -4.18
C ALA A 196 -4.27 13.76 -5.17
N LEU A 197 -3.29 12.94 -5.58
CA LEU A 197 -3.51 11.77 -6.44
C LEU A 197 -4.44 10.74 -5.78
N ARG A 198 -4.34 10.58 -4.45
CA ARG A 198 -5.24 9.71 -3.69
C ARG A 198 -6.67 10.27 -3.60
N VAL A 199 -6.82 11.59 -3.46
CA VAL A 199 -8.14 12.26 -3.55
C VAL A 199 -8.72 12.08 -4.95
N ALA A 200 -7.93 12.30 -6.00
CA ALA A 200 -8.36 12.15 -7.39
C ALA A 200 -8.86 10.72 -7.66
N THR A 201 -8.16 9.71 -7.15
CA THR A 201 -8.61 8.31 -7.21
C THR A 201 -9.91 8.11 -6.44
N GLY A 202 -10.00 8.58 -5.18
CA GLY A 202 -11.21 8.40 -4.38
C GLY A 202 -12.45 9.11 -4.94
N GLN A 203 -12.26 10.26 -5.58
CA GLN A 203 -13.34 11.05 -6.20
C GLN A 203 -13.66 10.63 -7.64
N GLY A 204 -12.90 9.71 -8.23
CA GLY A 204 -13.09 9.26 -9.60
C GLY A 204 -12.91 10.35 -10.64
N TRP A 205 -11.80 11.08 -10.55
CA TRP A 205 -11.41 12.06 -11.57
C TRP A 205 -11.25 11.42 -12.94
N SER A 206 -11.29 12.23 -13.99
CA SER A 206 -10.99 11.76 -15.34
C SER A 206 -9.51 11.36 -15.46
N TRP A 207 -9.19 10.48 -16.42
CA TRP A 207 -7.80 10.13 -16.72
C TRP A 207 -6.95 11.36 -17.05
N ASP A 208 -7.47 12.29 -17.86
CA ASP A 208 -6.71 13.47 -18.29
C ASP A 208 -6.35 14.39 -17.11
N ASP A 209 -7.28 14.57 -16.17
CA ASP A 209 -7.03 15.37 -14.96
C ASP A 209 -6.07 14.67 -13.99
N PHE A 210 -6.22 13.35 -13.81
CA PHE A 210 -5.31 12.56 -13.00
C PHE A 210 -3.88 12.57 -13.57
N GLU A 211 -3.75 12.33 -14.88
CA GLU A 211 -2.46 12.27 -15.55
C GLU A 211 -1.76 13.63 -15.54
N ARG A 212 -2.49 14.73 -15.73
CA ARG A 212 -1.94 16.07 -15.59
C ARG A 212 -1.36 16.30 -14.19
N LEU A 213 -2.11 15.98 -13.14
CA LEU A 213 -1.65 16.08 -11.75
C LEU A 213 -0.43 15.17 -11.48
N PHE A 214 -0.41 13.97 -12.05
CA PHE A 214 0.73 13.06 -11.94
C PHE A 214 1.99 13.64 -12.61
N GLN A 215 1.86 14.21 -13.82
CA GLN A 215 3.01 14.82 -14.51
C GLN A 215 3.53 16.04 -13.76
N GLU A 216 2.66 16.87 -13.18
CA GLU A 216 3.05 17.95 -12.27
C GLU A 216 3.84 17.42 -11.07
N ALA A 217 3.37 16.35 -10.43
CA ALA A 217 4.06 15.72 -9.30
C ALA A 217 5.46 15.22 -9.68
N LYS A 218 5.58 14.55 -10.83
CA LYS A 218 6.85 14.02 -11.34
C LYS A 218 7.81 15.11 -11.83
N ALA A 219 7.31 16.29 -12.20
CA ALA A 219 8.16 17.44 -12.52
C ALA A 219 8.82 18.03 -11.26
N ILE A 220 8.16 17.92 -10.10
CA ILE A 220 8.68 18.40 -8.82
C ILE A 220 9.69 17.42 -8.22
N ASP A 221 9.34 16.15 -8.17
CA ASP A 221 10.20 15.12 -7.59
C ASP A 221 10.10 13.80 -8.38
N PRO A 222 10.92 13.63 -9.44
CA PRO A 222 10.84 12.45 -10.29
C PRO A 222 11.24 11.15 -9.55
N GLN A 223 11.92 11.24 -8.41
CA GLN A 223 12.35 10.09 -7.61
C GLN A 223 11.32 9.66 -6.55
N PHE A 224 10.28 10.45 -6.32
CA PHE A 224 9.23 10.14 -5.35
C PHE A 224 8.28 9.06 -5.87
N TRP A 225 8.74 7.81 -5.84
CA TRP A 225 8.09 6.63 -6.44
C TRP A 225 6.68 6.30 -5.88
N HIS A 226 6.24 6.95 -4.80
CA HIS A 226 4.86 6.81 -4.33
C HIS A 226 3.84 7.47 -5.27
N TYR A 227 4.25 8.41 -6.13
CA TYR A 227 3.39 8.88 -7.21
C TYR A 227 3.08 7.76 -8.21
N ASP A 228 4.09 6.97 -8.54
CA ASP A 228 3.97 5.84 -9.47
C ASP A 228 3.08 4.74 -8.88
N ILE A 229 3.13 4.50 -7.56
CA ILE A 229 2.18 3.62 -6.86
C ILE A 229 0.76 4.18 -6.95
N ALA A 230 0.56 5.48 -6.71
CA ALA A 230 -0.78 6.08 -6.80
C ALA A 230 -1.35 5.95 -8.22
N LYS A 231 -0.53 6.16 -9.25
CA LYS A 231 -0.90 5.95 -10.66
C LYS A 231 -1.24 4.49 -10.94
N ALA A 232 -0.42 3.55 -10.50
CA ALA A 232 -0.70 2.14 -10.69
C ALA A 232 -2.00 1.72 -10.00
N ASN A 233 -2.27 2.22 -8.80
CA ASN A 233 -3.51 1.97 -8.08
C ASN A 233 -4.73 2.50 -8.86
N TYR A 234 -4.68 3.74 -9.34
CA TYR A 234 -5.74 4.34 -10.16
C TYR A 234 -6.07 3.48 -11.39
N LEU A 235 -5.04 2.92 -12.03
CA LEU A 235 -5.12 2.11 -13.24
C LEU A 235 -5.43 0.62 -12.99
N LEU A 236 -5.71 0.19 -11.76
CA LEU A 236 -6.17 -1.19 -11.54
C LEU A 236 -7.58 -1.40 -12.14
N PRO A 237 -7.91 -2.59 -12.66
CA PRO A 237 -9.24 -2.89 -13.23
C PRO A 237 -10.42 -2.71 -12.27
N ARG A 238 -10.16 -2.82 -10.96
CA ARG A 238 -11.16 -2.60 -9.92
C ARG A 238 -11.46 -1.12 -9.65
N TRP A 239 -10.72 -0.22 -10.29
CA TRP A 239 -10.84 1.23 -10.20
C TRP A 239 -11.16 1.79 -11.58
N TYR A 240 -10.20 2.41 -12.27
CA TYR A 240 -10.46 3.15 -13.51
C TYR A 240 -9.71 2.62 -14.73
N GLY A 241 -8.82 1.64 -14.56
CA GLY A 241 -8.04 1.09 -15.66
C GLY A 241 -8.61 -0.21 -16.25
N GLN A 242 -7.92 -0.71 -17.26
CA GLN A 242 -8.12 -2.01 -17.90
C GLN A 242 -6.97 -2.97 -17.56
N PRO A 243 -7.15 -4.30 -17.75
CA PRO A 243 -6.06 -5.26 -17.55
C PRO A 243 -4.82 -4.96 -18.41
N GLY A 244 -3.72 -4.56 -17.76
CA GLY A 244 -2.46 -4.20 -18.41
C GLY A 244 -2.10 -2.71 -18.37
N ASP A 245 -3.02 -1.84 -17.96
CA ASP A 245 -2.81 -0.39 -18.05
C ASP A 245 -1.73 0.10 -17.07
N TRP A 246 -1.75 -0.39 -15.83
CA TRP A 246 -0.78 0.05 -14.82
C TRP A 246 0.64 -0.42 -15.19
N GLU A 247 0.78 -1.61 -15.75
CA GLU A 247 2.05 -2.19 -16.17
C GLU A 247 2.63 -1.42 -17.36
N TYR A 248 1.79 -1.14 -18.36
CA TYR A 248 2.17 -0.35 -19.52
C TYR A 248 2.59 1.06 -19.11
N ALA A 249 1.77 1.76 -18.31
CA ALA A 249 2.07 3.10 -17.85
C ALA A 249 3.41 3.17 -17.12
N LEU A 250 3.70 2.24 -16.22
CA LEU A 250 4.98 2.21 -15.52
C LEU A 250 6.17 1.81 -16.41
N SER A 251 5.95 0.97 -17.42
CA SER A 251 7.00 0.64 -18.39
C SER A 251 7.50 1.89 -19.15
N LEU A 252 6.67 2.91 -19.30
CA LEU A 252 7.06 4.18 -19.92
C LEU A 252 7.84 5.08 -18.94
N GLU A 253 7.47 5.05 -17.66
CA GLU A 253 8.06 5.87 -16.60
C GLU A 253 9.52 5.51 -16.29
N ILE A 254 10.00 4.32 -16.67
CA ILE A 254 11.41 3.94 -16.50
C ILE A 254 12.37 4.85 -17.26
N ASN A 255 11.91 5.53 -18.32
CA ASN A 255 12.74 6.42 -19.13
C ASN A 255 12.67 7.89 -18.66
N ARG A 256 11.99 8.18 -17.53
CA ARG A 256 11.83 9.55 -17.05
C ARG A 256 13.18 10.16 -16.66
N PRO A 257 13.54 11.34 -17.20
CA PRO A 257 14.73 12.07 -16.77
C PRO A 257 14.71 12.36 -15.27
N GLY A 258 15.83 12.07 -14.58
CA GLY A 258 15.97 12.24 -13.14
C GLY A 258 15.21 11.22 -12.28
N GLY A 259 14.47 10.29 -12.89
CA GLY A 259 13.79 9.20 -12.21
C GLY A 259 14.74 8.08 -11.78
N LEU A 260 14.19 7.07 -11.09
CA LEU A 260 14.95 5.91 -10.62
C LEU A 260 14.97 4.74 -11.63
N GLY A 261 14.37 4.92 -12.81
CA GLY A 261 14.31 3.89 -13.84
C GLY A 261 13.63 2.61 -13.39
N ALA A 262 14.25 1.46 -13.68
CA ALA A 262 13.72 0.14 -13.33
C ALA A 262 13.50 -0.05 -11.81
N GLU A 263 14.22 0.69 -10.94
CA GLU A 263 13.95 0.65 -9.49
C GLU A 263 12.51 1.10 -9.17
N THR A 264 12.00 2.16 -9.80
CA THR A 264 10.59 2.57 -9.63
C THR A 264 9.66 1.42 -10.02
N TYR A 265 9.91 0.79 -11.18
CA TYR A 265 9.10 -0.32 -11.66
C TYR A 265 9.05 -1.47 -10.65
N ALA A 266 10.22 -1.91 -10.14
CA ALA A 266 10.31 -2.99 -9.16
C ALA A 266 9.61 -2.66 -7.84
N ARG A 267 9.72 -1.42 -7.35
CA ARG A 267 9.01 -0.97 -6.13
C ARG A 267 7.51 -1.03 -6.30
N VAL A 268 6.98 -0.59 -7.44
CA VAL A 268 5.53 -0.65 -7.70
C VAL A 268 5.05 -2.09 -7.90
N VAL A 269 5.79 -2.95 -8.62
CA VAL A 269 5.43 -4.37 -8.73
C VAL A 269 5.39 -5.04 -7.36
N ASN A 270 6.35 -4.74 -6.49
CA ASN A 270 6.36 -5.25 -5.12
C ASN A 270 5.12 -4.79 -4.33
N ASP A 271 4.73 -3.52 -4.44
CA ASP A 271 3.50 -2.99 -3.83
C ASP A 271 2.24 -3.65 -4.40
N MET A 272 2.13 -3.70 -5.74
CA MET A 272 1.01 -4.31 -6.44
C MET A 272 0.87 -5.81 -6.13
N SER A 273 1.96 -6.49 -5.76
CA SER A 273 1.91 -7.91 -5.35
C SER A 273 0.99 -8.18 -4.16
N GLY A 274 0.58 -7.15 -3.39
CA GLY A 274 -0.45 -7.26 -2.37
C GLY A 274 -1.88 -7.45 -2.89
N TYR A 275 -2.13 -7.19 -4.18
CA TYR A 275 -3.44 -7.35 -4.83
C TYR A 275 -3.60 -8.68 -5.59
N TYR A 276 -2.56 -9.49 -5.66
CA TYR A 276 -2.51 -10.73 -6.44
C TYR A 276 -1.95 -11.87 -5.59
N ASP A 277 -2.38 -13.11 -5.87
CA ASP A 277 -1.72 -14.28 -5.29
C ASP A 277 -0.34 -14.50 -5.96
N ASN A 278 -0.29 -14.29 -7.28
CA ASN A 278 0.90 -14.25 -8.10
C ASN A 278 0.81 -13.13 -9.15
N VAL A 279 1.48 -12.01 -8.87
CA VAL A 279 1.51 -10.83 -9.74
C VAL A 279 1.97 -11.14 -11.18
N PHE A 280 2.87 -12.08 -11.41
CA PHE A 280 3.37 -12.38 -12.76
C PHE A 280 2.48 -13.32 -13.57
N ARG A 281 1.53 -14.01 -12.92
CA ARG A 281 0.55 -14.88 -13.59
C ARG A 281 -0.79 -14.21 -13.81
N GLU A 282 -1.15 -13.28 -12.92
CA GLU A 282 -2.46 -12.63 -12.90
C GLU A 282 -2.43 -11.20 -13.48
N SER A 283 -1.26 -10.71 -13.85
CA SER A 283 -1.06 -9.38 -14.43
C SER A 283 -0.05 -9.43 -15.58
N LYS A 284 0.18 -8.31 -16.25
CA LYS A 284 1.19 -8.16 -17.31
C LYS A 284 2.54 -7.66 -16.77
N ALA A 285 2.78 -7.77 -15.46
CA ALA A 285 4.00 -7.28 -14.84
C ALA A 285 5.24 -7.94 -15.46
N SER A 286 6.22 -7.13 -15.85
CA SER A 286 7.45 -7.59 -16.48
C SER A 286 8.43 -8.08 -15.42
N TRP A 287 8.65 -9.38 -15.37
CA TRP A 287 9.70 -9.94 -14.53
C TRP A 287 11.10 -9.40 -14.90
N PRO A 288 11.53 -9.33 -16.18
CA PRO A 288 12.83 -8.76 -16.52
C PRO A 288 13.08 -7.35 -15.96
N LEU A 289 12.11 -6.44 -16.08
CA LEU A 289 12.22 -5.08 -15.52
C LEU A 289 12.19 -5.09 -13.99
N THR A 290 11.36 -5.94 -13.40
CA THR A 290 11.32 -6.11 -11.93
C THR A 290 12.68 -6.58 -11.41
N ARG A 291 13.28 -7.57 -12.08
CA ARG A 291 14.59 -8.12 -11.75
C ARG A 291 15.67 -7.04 -11.82
N GLU A 292 15.71 -6.28 -12.91
CA GLU A 292 16.66 -5.17 -13.08
C GLU A 292 16.54 -4.15 -11.94
N GLY A 293 15.32 -3.73 -11.61
CA GLY A 293 15.10 -2.79 -10.52
C GLY A 293 15.53 -3.32 -9.15
N PHE A 294 15.30 -4.61 -8.86
CA PHE A 294 15.79 -5.22 -7.63
C PHE A 294 17.31 -5.31 -7.58
N GLU A 295 17.98 -5.63 -8.68
CA GLU A 295 19.45 -5.65 -8.73
C GLU A 295 20.02 -4.25 -8.48
N LEU A 296 19.43 -3.19 -9.06
CA LEU A 296 19.79 -1.80 -8.77
C LEU A 296 19.59 -1.46 -7.28
N MET A 297 18.45 -1.84 -6.71
CA MET A 297 18.16 -1.61 -5.30
C MET A 297 19.14 -2.34 -4.38
N ARG A 298 19.52 -3.58 -4.69
CA ARG A 298 20.48 -4.34 -3.89
C ARG A 298 21.88 -3.74 -3.92
N GLN A 299 22.29 -3.17 -5.04
CA GLN A 299 23.56 -2.44 -5.12
C GLN A 299 23.54 -1.17 -4.29
N ARG A 300 22.43 -0.42 -4.31
CA ARG A 300 22.29 0.85 -3.57
C ARG A 300 22.02 0.66 -2.08
N TYR A 301 21.35 -0.42 -1.71
CA TYR A 301 20.86 -0.72 -0.36
C TYR A 301 21.26 -2.14 0.10
N PRO A 302 22.56 -2.46 0.13
CA PRO A 302 23.04 -3.83 0.33
C PRO A 302 22.69 -4.41 1.70
N GLU A 303 22.46 -3.57 2.70
CA GLU A 303 22.10 -3.99 4.06
C GLU A 303 20.59 -4.27 4.23
N SER A 304 19.75 -3.97 3.23
CA SER A 304 18.30 -4.15 3.35
C SER A 304 17.91 -5.62 3.18
N LEU A 305 17.58 -6.24 4.32
CA LEU A 305 17.01 -7.58 4.34
C LEU A 305 15.59 -7.60 3.78
N GLU A 306 14.83 -6.52 3.94
CA GLU A 306 13.53 -6.33 3.29
C GLU A 306 13.63 -6.46 1.77
N ILE A 307 14.51 -5.70 1.12
CA ILE A 307 14.69 -5.74 -0.35
C ILE A 307 15.14 -7.12 -0.80
N SER A 308 16.11 -7.71 -0.10
CA SER A 308 16.61 -9.06 -0.42
C SER A 308 15.52 -10.13 -0.28
N SER A 309 14.69 -10.03 0.77
CA SER A 309 13.58 -10.95 1.02
C SER A 309 12.46 -10.79 -0.01
N ALA A 310 12.06 -9.55 -0.32
CA ALA A 310 11.06 -9.25 -1.34
C ALA A 310 11.50 -9.72 -2.73
N TYR A 311 12.77 -9.50 -3.08
CA TYR A 311 13.34 -9.98 -4.33
C TYR A 311 13.28 -11.51 -4.43
N THR A 312 13.67 -12.21 -3.37
CA THR A 312 13.62 -13.67 -3.29
C THR A 312 12.20 -14.19 -3.49
N ARG A 313 11.22 -13.58 -2.81
CA ARG A 313 9.82 -13.95 -2.94
C ARG A 313 9.31 -13.74 -4.37
N LEU A 314 9.61 -12.59 -4.98
CA LEU A 314 9.18 -12.30 -6.35
C LEU A 314 9.87 -13.19 -7.40
N ALA A 315 11.15 -13.54 -7.23
CA ALA A 315 11.83 -14.52 -8.07
C ALA A 315 11.13 -15.89 -8.04
N CYS A 316 10.64 -16.32 -6.87
CA CYS A 316 9.84 -17.53 -6.76
C CYS A 316 8.51 -17.42 -7.51
N LEU A 317 7.81 -16.29 -7.37
CA LEU A 317 6.54 -16.05 -8.07
C LEU A 317 6.72 -16.02 -9.60
N ALA A 318 7.84 -15.47 -10.07
CA ALA A 318 8.21 -15.43 -11.49
C ALA A 318 8.65 -16.81 -12.05
N GLY A 319 8.87 -17.82 -11.19
CA GLY A 319 9.32 -19.15 -11.62
C GLY A 319 10.83 -19.25 -11.87
N GLU A 320 11.61 -18.27 -11.43
CA GLU A 320 13.07 -18.23 -11.61
C GLU A 320 13.80 -19.11 -10.59
N ARG A 321 13.73 -20.42 -10.78
CA ARG A 321 14.23 -21.40 -9.80
C ARG A 321 15.71 -21.22 -9.47
N ALA A 322 16.57 -21.08 -10.48
CA ALA A 322 18.03 -20.98 -10.28
C ALA A 322 18.41 -19.72 -9.49
N LEU A 323 17.79 -18.58 -9.82
CA LEU A 323 17.99 -17.33 -9.11
C LEU A 323 17.40 -17.40 -7.69
N ALA A 324 16.17 -17.92 -7.52
CA ALA A 324 15.56 -18.07 -6.21
C ALA A 324 16.43 -18.90 -5.27
N ARG A 325 17.02 -19.99 -5.77
CA ARG A 325 17.97 -20.81 -5.00
C ARG A 325 19.17 -19.98 -4.50
N LYS A 326 19.83 -19.25 -5.41
CA LYS A 326 20.95 -18.35 -5.07
C LYS A 326 20.53 -17.32 -4.01
N LEU A 327 19.35 -16.72 -4.16
CA LEU A 327 18.86 -15.72 -3.22
C LEU A 327 18.55 -16.33 -1.84
N PHE A 328 18.02 -17.56 -1.79
CA PHE A 328 17.85 -18.28 -0.52
C PHE A 328 19.18 -18.63 0.15
N ASP A 329 20.22 -18.97 -0.62
CA ASP A 329 21.58 -19.17 -0.09
C ASP A 329 22.07 -17.88 0.60
N GLU A 330 21.86 -16.73 -0.03
CA GLU A 330 22.24 -15.41 0.51
C GLU A 330 21.41 -15.02 1.76
N LEU A 331 20.12 -15.37 1.79
CA LEU A 331 19.29 -15.17 2.99
C LEU A 331 19.76 -16.03 4.17
N GLY A 332 20.31 -17.22 3.92
CA GLY A 332 20.85 -18.08 4.97
C GLY A 332 19.82 -18.52 6.02
N GLY A 333 18.55 -18.65 5.64
CA GLY A 333 17.45 -18.99 6.55
C GLY A 333 16.85 -17.81 7.32
N ARG A 334 17.38 -16.59 7.17
CA ARG A 334 16.80 -15.37 7.75
C ARG A 334 15.46 -15.06 7.09
N MET A 335 14.39 -15.06 7.87
CA MET A 335 13.03 -14.82 7.41
C MET A 335 12.45 -13.57 8.07
N LEU A 336 11.90 -12.69 7.23
CA LEU A 336 11.07 -11.57 7.67
C LEU A 336 9.58 -11.95 7.63
N THR A 337 8.91 -11.87 8.78
CA THR A 337 7.45 -12.09 8.90
C THR A 337 6.65 -11.15 8.01
N SER A 338 7.11 -9.90 7.85
CA SER A 338 6.45 -8.91 6.98
C SER A 338 6.40 -9.31 5.50
N ILE A 339 7.34 -10.15 5.03
CA ILE A 339 7.43 -10.58 3.63
C ILE A 339 6.83 -11.98 3.44
N TRP A 340 7.16 -12.90 4.35
CA TRP A 340 6.83 -14.32 4.20
C TRP A 340 5.56 -14.73 4.95
N ARG A 341 5.06 -13.89 5.86
CA ARG A 341 3.94 -14.13 6.80
C ARG A 341 4.25 -15.18 7.87
N ASP A 342 4.76 -16.33 7.48
CA ASP A 342 5.09 -17.44 8.38
C ASP A 342 6.22 -18.31 7.81
N GLN A 343 6.74 -19.20 8.66
CA GLN A 343 7.84 -20.10 8.29
C GLN A 343 7.40 -21.14 7.25
N ASP A 344 6.15 -21.57 7.25
CA ASP A 344 5.67 -22.61 6.32
C ASP A 344 5.65 -22.08 4.89
N ASN A 345 5.26 -20.83 4.70
CA ASN A 345 5.32 -20.15 3.41
C ASN A 345 6.77 -19.96 2.94
N PHE A 346 7.68 -19.55 3.83
CA PHE A 346 9.12 -19.47 3.54
C PHE A 346 9.66 -20.84 3.08
N ARG A 347 9.39 -21.90 3.85
CA ARG A 347 9.82 -23.27 3.53
C ARG A 347 9.22 -23.77 2.23
N ARG A 348 7.95 -23.47 1.94
CA ARG A 348 7.29 -23.88 0.69
C ARG A 348 8.04 -23.35 -0.52
N PHE A 349 8.34 -22.05 -0.55
CA PHE A 349 9.08 -21.44 -1.64
C PHE A 349 10.53 -21.88 -1.68
N ARG A 350 11.19 -22.01 -0.52
CA ARG A 350 12.56 -22.52 -0.43
C ARG A 350 12.67 -23.94 -0.96
N ASN A 351 11.81 -24.86 -0.50
CA ASN A 351 11.79 -26.23 -0.99
C ASN A 351 11.51 -26.29 -2.50
N TRP A 352 10.61 -25.47 -3.02
CA TRP A 352 10.36 -25.38 -4.48
C TRP A 352 11.61 -24.95 -5.27
N ALA A 353 12.44 -24.05 -4.71
CA ALA A 353 13.65 -23.58 -5.36
C ALA A 353 14.77 -24.64 -5.41
N TYR A 354 14.76 -25.61 -4.49
CA TYR A 354 15.79 -26.65 -4.35
C TYR A 354 15.38 -28.02 -4.86
N ARG A 355 14.10 -28.26 -5.14
CA ARG A 355 13.64 -29.49 -5.79
C ARG A 355 14.17 -29.55 -7.22
N GLN A 356 14.77 -30.69 -7.57
CA GLN A 356 15.24 -31.01 -8.92
C GLN A 356 14.07 -31.24 -9.87
#